data_AF-A0A7L6A6M7-F1
#
_entry.id   AF-A0A7L6A6M7-F1
#
_cell.length_a   1.000
_cell.length_b   1.000
_cell.length_c   1.000
_cell.angle_alpha   90.00
_cell.angle_beta   90.00
_cell.angle_gamma   90.00
#
_symmetry.space_group_name_H-M   'P 1'
#
loop_
_entity.id
_entity.type
_entity.pdbx_description
1 polymer ?
#
loop_
_entity_poly.entity_id
_entity_poly.type
_entity_poly.pdbx_seq_one_letter_code
_entity_poly.pdbx_strand_id
1 'polypeptide(L)'
;MEKQNRIVGGLTLVALIAMVTAYFAPIWWVSLTAPNYPPDAFPDGIRIHFHFDGVYNGCKAAGKGTRMASEIIQKDLGHDDERYNPITDAKKDVDKGAQGLDCVHEMNTINHYVGMFPIATGAPVEKPLAKFFFAFFAVMMLAFAMPGKKPRLAVLTAGFLGVAAWMIVDQFFLGHLASHVDSYVKEAGTFFKEPEKIKVWGDNVTTISKIVIFGLIAVMAIVIAGVARVRSFQLLLALVPAMLPLYFVITYAGWLWFFGHNLHPWGAFTVKPFMPTVFGEGKVAQFSTFSYPYWGYGLLVLVFVCLMLALLIRRKQLREGSAE
;
A
#
# COMPACT_ATOMS: atom_id res chain seq x y z
N MET A 1 -6.52 19.06 -34.20
CA MET A 1 -6.02 19.29 -32.82
C MET A 1 -7.08 18.99 -31.76
N GLU A 2 -8.29 19.54 -31.87
CA GLU A 2 -9.31 19.41 -30.82
C GLU A 2 -9.72 17.95 -30.50
N LYS A 3 -9.95 17.12 -31.53
CA LYS A 3 -10.27 15.69 -31.35
C LYS A 3 -9.19 14.93 -30.56
N GLN A 4 -7.91 15.12 -30.91
CA GLN A 4 -6.80 14.46 -30.21
C GLN A 4 -6.64 14.97 -28.77
N ASN A 5 -6.85 16.28 -28.53
CA ASN A 5 -6.82 16.84 -27.19
C ASN A 5 -7.96 16.27 -26.31
N ARG A 6 -9.16 16.07 -26.88
CA ARG A 6 -10.26 15.39 -26.19
C ARG A 6 -9.93 13.92 -25.89
N ILE A 7 -9.27 13.22 -26.80
CA ILE A 7 -8.81 11.82 -26.57
C ILE A 7 -7.78 11.78 -25.43
N VAL A 8 -6.77 12.65 -25.45
CA VAL A 8 -5.76 12.74 -24.37
C VAL A 8 -6.43 13.05 -23.04
N GLY A 9 -7.33 14.04 -23.00
CA GLY A 9 -8.10 14.38 -21.80
C GLY A 9 -8.95 13.21 -21.30
N GLY A 10 -9.67 12.52 -22.20
CA GLY A 10 -10.49 11.35 -21.85
C GLY A 10 -9.67 10.18 -21.30
N LEU A 11 -8.56 9.81 -21.94
CA LEU A 11 -7.66 8.76 -21.45
C LEU A 11 -7.06 9.13 -20.08
N THR A 12 -6.68 10.39 -19.90
CA THR A 12 -6.12 10.88 -18.64
C THR A 12 -7.16 10.88 -17.52
N LEU A 13 -8.43 11.21 -17.84
CA LEU A 13 -9.53 11.16 -16.88
C LEU A 13 -9.84 9.72 -16.45
N VAL A 14 -9.89 8.77 -17.39
CA VAL A 14 -10.07 7.34 -17.06
C VAL A 14 -8.93 6.86 -16.18
N ALA A 15 -7.69 7.20 -16.50
CA ALA A 15 -6.54 6.88 -15.67
C ALA A 15 -6.64 7.51 -14.28
N LEU A 16 -7.09 8.77 -14.18
CA LEU A 16 -7.20 9.47 -12.89
C LEU A 16 -8.22 8.78 -11.99
N ILE A 17 -9.39 8.45 -12.53
CA ILE A 17 -10.43 7.71 -11.80
C ILE A 17 -9.88 6.35 -11.37
N ALA A 18 -9.26 5.60 -12.29
CA ALA A 18 -8.68 4.29 -11.98
C ALA A 18 -7.62 4.37 -10.88
N MET A 19 -6.74 5.37 -10.91
CA MET A 19 -5.70 5.57 -9.89
C MET A 19 -6.30 5.91 -8.53
N VAL A 20 -7.28 6.81 -8.47
CA VAL A 20 -7.97 7.15 -7.21
C VAL A 20 -8.70 5.94 -6.66
N THR A 21 -9.39 5.17 -7.50
CA THR A 21 -10.04 3.92 -7.07
C THR A 21 -9.03 2.88 -6.59
N ALA A 22 -7.87 2.79 -7.23
CA ALA A 22 -6.81 1.84 -6.85
C ALA A 22 -6.24 2.12 -5.45
N TYR A 23 -6.21 3.38 -5.01
CA TYR A 23 -5.74 3.75 -3.67
C TYR A 23 -6.58 3.06 -2.57
N PHE A 24 -7.89 2.97 -2.76
CA PHE A 24 -8.81 2.37 -1.80
C PHE A 24 -9.06 0.88 -2.02
N ALA A 25 -8.53 0.31 -3.11
CA ALA A 25 -8.75 -1.09 -3.47
C ALA A 25 -7.58 -1.98 -3.01
N PRO A 26 -7.86 -3.23 -2.61
CA PRO A 26 -6.82 -4.21 -2.37
C PRO A 26 -6.00 -4.44 -3.65
N ILE A 27 -4.69 -4.23 -3.57
CA ILE A 27 -3.77 -4.23 -4.71
C ILE A 27 -3.25 -5.62 -4.96
N TRP A 28 -2.84 -6.31 -3.89
CA TRP A 28 -2.21 -7.61 -3.93
C TRP A 28 -2.70 -8.43 -2.74
N TRP A 29 -2.80 -9.73 -2.90
CA TRP A 29 -3.14 -10.61 -1.79
C TRP A 29 -2.07 -11.67 -1.61
N VAL A 30 -1.86 -12.03 -0.34
CA VAL A 30 -1.01 -13.15 0.04
C VAL A 30 -1.82 -14.08 0.92
N SER A 31 -1.64 -15.39 0.73
CA SER A 31 -2.22 -16.41 1.58
C SER A 31 -1.18 -17.46 1.98
N LEU A 32 -1.25 -17.90 3.23
CA LEU A 32 -0.51 -19.06 3.72
C LEU A 32 -1.47 -20.20 4.03
N THR A 33 -1.09 -21.41 3.63
CA THR A 33 -1.79 -22.65 4.02
C THR A 33 -0.79 -23.61 4.67
N ALA A 34 -1.25 -24.36 5.67
CA ALA A 34 -0.45 -25.40 6.32
C ALA A 34 -1.38 -26.44 6.95
N PRO A 35 -0.88 -27.65 7.27
CA PRO A 35 -1.69 -28.70 7.91
C PRO A 35 -2.40 -28.27 9.20
N ASN A 36 -1.80 -27.34 9.96
CA ASN A 36 -2.34 -26.83 11.21
C ASN A 36 -3.45 -25.78 11.03
N TYR A 37 -3.66 -25.31 9.80
CA TYR A 37 -4.67 -24.31 9.43
C TYR A 37 -5.69 -24.97 8.49
N PRO A 38 -6.72 -25.65 9.03
CA PRO A 38 -7.58 -26.51 8.23
C PRO A 38 -8.54 -25.70 7.35
N PRO A 39 -8.93 -26.20 6.15
CA PRO A 39 -9.76 -25.46 5.20
C PRO A 39 -11.18 -25.11 5.66
N ASP A 40 -11.70 -25.79 6.69
CA ASP A 40 -12.99 -25.48 7.28
C ASP A 40 -12.96 -24.21 8.16
N ALA A 41 -11.77 -23.87 8.69
CA ALA A 41 -11.50 -22.62 9.39
C ALA A 41 -10.93 -21.54 8.44
N PHE A 42 -9.97 -21.92 7.60
CA PHE A 42 -9.24 -21.04 6.69
C PHE A 42 -9.42 -21.51 5.23
N PRO A 43 -10.60 -21.34 4.62
CA PRO A 43 -10.89 -21.85 3.27
C PRO A 43 -10.01 -21.21 2.20
N ASP A 44 -9.65 -19.94 2.38
CA ASP A 44 -8.75 -19.19 1.51
C ASP A 44 -7.31 -19.17 2.07
N GLY A 45 -7.00 -19.97 3.10
CA GLY A 45 -5.80 -19.87 3.92
C GLY A 45 -5.77 -18.62 4.81
N ILE A 46 -4.62 -18.35 5.44
CA ILE A 46 -4.38 -17.13 6.21
C ILE A 46 -4.14 -16.00 5.21
N ARG A 47 -5.23 -15.37 4.79
CA ARG A 47 -5.22 -14.38 3.71
C ARG A 47 -5.11 -12.96 4.26
N ILE A 48 -4.20 -12.19 3.68
CA ILE A 48 -4.06 -10.76 3.89
C ILE A 48 -4.15 -10.00 2.56
N HIS A 49 -4.60 -8.75 2.63
CA HIS A 49 -4.65 -7.84 1.50
C HIS A 49 -3.71 -6.65 1.71
N PHE A 50 -2.84 -6.42 0.74
CA PHE A 50 -2.01 -5.23 0.67
C PHE A 50 -2.77 -4.09 -0.01
N HIS A 51 -2.82 -2.96 0.68
CA HIS A 51 -3.30 -1.68 0.18
C HIS A 51 -2.15 -0.67 0.18
N PHE A 52 -2.37 0.52 -0.39
CA PHE A 52 -1.35 1.57 -0.43
C PHE A 52 -1.10 2.20 0.95
N ASP A 53 -2.08 2.12 1.84
CA ASP A 53 -2.07 2.67 3.20
C ASP A 53 -1.81 1.62 4.29
N GLY A 54 -1.93 0.33 3.99
CA GLY A 54 -1.81 -0.70 5.02
C GLY A 54 -1.93 -2.14 4.55
N VAL A 55 -2.03 -3.03 5.53
CA VAL A 55 -2.31 -4.45 5.34
C VAL A 55 -3.57 -4.80 6.11
N TYR A 56 -4.51 -5.44 5.44
CA TYR A 56 -5.86 -5.67 5.94
C TYR A 56 -6.19 -7.16 5.96
N ASN A 57 -7.11 -7.51 6.85
CA ASN A 57 -7.60 -8.88 6.98
C ASN A 57 -8.31 -9.32 5.68
N GLY A 58 -7.89 -10.46 5.13
CA GLY A 58 -8.49 -11.09 3.96
C GLY A 58 -9.25 -12.37 4.27
N CYS A 59 -9.31 -12.76 5.55
CA CYS A 59 -10.07 -13.92 5.97
C CYS A 59 -11.55 -13.63 6.09
N LYS A 60 -12.35 -14.66 5.78
CA LYS A 60 -13.80 -14.64 5.88
C LYS A 60 -14.20 -15.42 7.12
N ALA A 61 -15.36 -15.09 7.69
CA ALA A 61 -15.94 -15.90 8.75
C ALA A 61 -16.12 -17.35 8.28
N ALA A 62 -15.91 -18.30 9.19
CA ALA A 62 -16.11 -19.72 8.91
C ALA A 62 -17.56 -19.95 8.43
N GLY A 63 -17.74 -20.81 7.42
CA GLY A 63 -19.05 -21.10 6.85
C GLY A 63 -19.98 -21.78 7.85
N LYS A 64 -21.30 -21.53 7.75
CA LYS A 64 -22.31 -22.22 8.57
C LYS A 64 -22.17 -23.74 8.41
N GLY A 65 -22.04 -24.46 9.53
CA GLY A 65 -21.93 -25.92 9.57
C GLY A 65 -20.51 -26.49 9.62
N THR A 66 -19.47 -25.65 9.73
CA THR A 66 -18.11 -26.13 10.02
C THR A 66 -17.92 -26.40 11.51
N ARG A 67 -16.90 -27.19 11.88
CA ARG A 67 -16.55 -27.47 13.28
C ARG A 67 -16.26 -26.21 14.09
N MET A 68 -15.72 -25.19 13.43
CA MET A 68 -15.39 -23.88 13.99
C MET A 68 -16.57 -22.89 13.99
N ALA A 69 -17.71 -23.23 13.40
CA ALA A 69 -18.86 -22.33 13.34
C ALA A 69 -19.49 -22.06 14.71
N SER A 70 -19.10 -22.83 15.74
CA SER A 70 -19.49 -22.69 17.14
C SER A 70 -18.30 -22.42 18.07
N GLU A 71 -17.10 -22.24 17.53
CA GLU A 71 -15.92 -21.84 18.31
C GLU A 71 -15.75 -20.33 18.21
N ILE A 72 -15.64 -19.68 19.36
CA ILE A 72 -15.76 -18.23 19.46
C ILE A 72 -14.59 -17.58 18.72
N ILE A 73 -14.91 -16.88 17.65
CA ILE A 73 -13.94 -16.29 16.74
C ILE A 73 -13.29 -15.10 17.42
N GLN A 74 -12.08 -15.29 17.99
CA GLN A 74 -11.01 -14.36 18.41
C GLN A 74 -11.37 -13.12 19.28
N LYS A 75 -12.61 -12.65 19.26
CA LYS A 75 -13.16 -11.56 20.07
C LYS A 75 -13.23 -11.93 21.56
N ASP A 76 -13.24 -13.23 21.86
CA ASP A 76 -13.18 -13.80 23.22
C ASP A 76 -11.83 -13.58 23.96
N LEU A 77 -10.84 -13.00 23.28
CA LEU A 77 -9.53 -12.65 23.86
C LEU A 77 -9.38 -11.15 24.18
N GLY A 78 -10.37 -10.32 23.83
CA GLY A 78 -10.39 -8.90 24.20
C GLY A 78 -10.73 -8.73 25.69
N HIS A 79 -10.08 -7.78 26.37
CA HIS A 79 -10.42 -7.44 27.76
C HIS A 79 -11.71 -6.62 27.90
N ASP A 80 -12.30 -6.21 26.78
CA ASP A 80 -13.43 -5.29 26.72
C ASP A 80 -14.80 -5.99 26.66
N ASP A 81 -14.83 -7.30 26.39
CA ASP A 81 -16.05 -8.11 26.29
C ASP A 81 -16.11 -9.18 27.39
N GLU A 82 -17.31 -9.47 27.92
CA GLU A 82 -17.49 -10.56 28.90
C GLU A 82 -17.20 -11.91 28.24
N ARG A 83 -16.23 -12.64 28.78
CA ARG A 83 -15.83 -13.97 28.31
C ARG A 83 -17.01 -14.95 28.37
N TYR A 84 -17.26 -15.68 27.29
CA TYR A 84 -18.35 -16.64 27.21
C TYR A 84 -18.30 -17.70 28.32
N ASN A 85 -19.44 -17.90 28.98
CA ASN A 85 -19.62 -18.97 29.96
C ASN A 85 -20.52 -20.09 29.38
N PRO A 86 -19.99 -21.30 29.19
CA PRO A 86 -20.70 -22.41 28.53
C PRO A 86 -21.93 -22.92 29.31
N ILE A 87 -22.10 -22.54 30.58
CA ILE A 87 -23.23 -22.94 31.42
C ILE A 87 -24.33 -21.87 31.40
N THR A 88 -23.97 -20.59 31.50
CA THR A 88 -24.94 -19.49 31.59
C THR A 88 -25.35 -18.92 30.23
N ASP A 89 -24.50 -19.09 29.21
CA ASP A 89 -24.67 -18.51 27.89
C ASP A 89 -25.03 -19.55 26.81
N ALA A 90 -25.38 -20.77 27.19
CA ALA A 90 -25.70 -21.89 26.29
C ALA A 90 -26.85 -21.60 25.30
N LYS A 91 -27.67 -20.58 25.55
CA LYS A 91 -28.77 -20.12 24.66
C LYS A 91 -28.49 -18.79 23.98
N LYS A 92 -27.35 -18.14 24.26
CA LYS A 92 -26.94 -16.90 23.60
C LYS A 92 -26.26 -17.25 22.28
N ASP A 93 -26.69 -16.62 21.20
CA ASP A 93 -25.99 -16.62 19.92
C ASP A 93 -24.76 -15.72 20.05
N VAL A 94 -23.65 -16.29 20.54
CA VAL A 94 -22.40 -15.58 20.78
C VAL A 94 -21.65 -15.18 19.53
N ASP A 95 -21.99 -15.81 18.40
CA ASP A 95 -21.41 -15.51 17.10
C ASP A 95 -22.11 -14.35 16.38
N LYS A 96 -23.15 -13.78 17.01
CA LYS A 96 -23.93 -12.67 16.45
C LYS A 96 -23.07 -11.39 16.38
N GLY A 97 -22.37 -11.24 15.26
CA GLY A 97 -21.43 -10.14 15.03
C GLY A 97 -19.98 -10.48 15.38
N ALA A 98 -19.63 -11.77 15.49
CA ALA A 98 -18.24 -12.20 15.55
C ALA A 98 -17.49 -11.67 14.32
N GLN A 99 -16.44 -10.88 14.57
CA GLN A 99 -15.54 -10.43 13.52
C GLN A 99 -14.80 -11.66 13.01
N GLY A 100 -14.76 -11.90 11.69
CA GLY A 100 -14.07 -13.05 11.13
C GLY A 100 -12.61 -13.14 11.58
N LEU A 101 -12.02 -14.34 11.51
CA LEU A 101 -10.63 -14.62 11.91
C LEU A 101 -9.68 -13.49 11.48
N ASP A 102 -8.91 -12.95 12.42
CA ASP A 102 -7.90 -11.93 12.16
C ASP A 102 -6.64 -12.58 11.59
N CYS A 103 -6.61 -12.69 10.26
CA CYS A 103 -5.47 -13.27 9.57
C CYS A 103 -4.25 -12.34 9.53
N VAL A 104 -4.38 -11.06 9.87
CA VAL A 104 -3.20 -10.21 10.08
C VAL A 104 -2.52 -10.62 11.38
N HIS A 105 -3.29 -10.86 12.46
CA HIS A 105 -2.75 -11.38 13.71
C HIS A 105 -2.10 -12.75 13.51
N GLU A 106 -2.77 -13.71 12.87
CA GLU A 106 -2.20 -15.04 12.61
C GLU A 106 -0.92 -14.99 11.77
N MET A 107 -0.89 -14.15 10.73
CA MET A 107 0.30 -13.95 9.92
C MET A 107 1.46 -13.37 10.73
N ASN A 108 1.19 -12.39 11.61
CA ASN A 108 2.19 -11.81 12.49
C ASN A 108 2.69 -12.81 13.55
N THR A 109 1.82 -13.68 14.04
CA THR A 109 2.19 -14.79 14.92
C THR A 109 3.17 -15.71 14.19
N ILE A 110 2.85 -16.17 12.97
CA ILE A 110 3.76 -17.01 12.17
C ILE A 110 5.09 -16.30 11.91
N ASN A 111 5.05 -15.01 11.55
CA ASN A 111 6.25 -14.21 11.32
C ASN A 111 7.15 -14.20 12.56
N HIS A 112 6.58 -13.96 13.74
CA HIS A 112 7.33 -14.01 14.99
C HIS A 112 8.03 -15.35 15.19
N TYR A 113 7.34 -16.47 14.95
CA TYR A 113 7.92 -17.83 15.08
C TYR A 113 9.15 -18.04 14.20
N VAL A 114 9.21 -17.43 13.01
CA VAL A 114 10.36 -17.54 12.09
C VAL A 114 11.36 -16.38 12.20
N GLY A 115 11.17 -15.47 13.15
CA GLY A 115 12.05 -14.31 13.36
C GLY A 115 11.72 -13.09 12.49
N MET A 116 10.62 -13.09 11.73
CA MET A 116 10.16 -11.93 10.98
C MET A 116 9.45 -10.92 11.89
N PHE A 117 9.68 -9.63 11.65
CA PHE A 117 8.95 -8.55 12.32
C PHE A 117 7.48 -8.48 11.88
N PRO A 118 6.59 -7.84 12.67
CA PRO A 118 5.20 -7.64 12.26
C PRO A 118 5.09 -6.96 10.90
N ILE A 119 4.14 -7.38 10.07
CA ILE A 119 3.96 -6.87 8.70
C ILE A 119 3.69 -5.36 8.69
N ALA A 120 3.12 -4.82 9.77
CA ALA A 120 2.89 -3.39 9.93
C ALA A 120 4.18 -2.55 9.88
N THR A 121 5.35 -3.13 10.18
CA THR A 121 6.64 -2.43 10.10
C THR A 121 7.17 -2.30 8.67
N GLY A 122 6.54 -2.94 7.69
CA GLY A 122 6.88 -2.80 6.28
C GLY A 122 6.45 -1.45 5.73
N ALA A 123 7.25 -0.91 4.80
CA ALA A 123 7.01 0.36 4.12
C ALA A 123 6.67 1.53 5.08
N PRO A 124 7.53 1.78 6.10
CA PRO A 124 7.23 2.74 7.15
C PRO A 124 7.27 4.20 6.67
N VAL A 125 7.78 4.47 5.47
CA VAL A 125 7.77 5.81 4.88
C VAL A 125 6.71 5.90 3.78
N GLU A 126 6.59 4.87 2.96
CA GLU A 126 5.74 4.87 1.76
C GLU A 126 4.26 4.80 2.13
N LYS A 127 3.85 3.95 3.07
CA LYS A 127 2.45 3.82 3.49
C LYS A 127 1.84 5.12 4.03
N PRO A 128 2.42 5.79 5.05
CA PRO A 128 1.84 7.02 5.58
C PRO A 128 1.86 8.16 4.56
N LEU A 129 2.83 8.16 3.64
CA LEU A 129 2.97 9.21 2.61
C LEU A 129 2.24 8.88 1.31
N ALA A 130 1.67 7.68 1.16
CA ALA A 130 1.04 7.22 -0.09
C ALA A 130 -0.02 8.21 -0.58
N LYS A 131 -0.86 8.73 0.31
CA LYS A 131 -1.90 9.73 -0.04
C LYS A 131 -1.31 10.98 -0.72
N PHE A 132 -0.12 11.43 -0.32
CA PHE A 132 0.56 12.58 -0.93
C PHE A 132 1.20 12.24 -2.27
N PHE A 133 1.75 11.03 -2.42
CA PHE A 133 2.25 10.58 -3.72
C PHE A 133 1.12 10.47 -4.75
N PHE A 134 -0.04 9.94 -4.36
CA PHE A 134 -1.22 9.89 -5.21
C PHE A 134 -1.74 11.28 -5.57
N ALA A 135 -1.77 12.21 -4.62
CA ALA A 135 -2.15 13.59 -4.89
C ALA A 135 -1.16 14.29 -5.83
N PHE A 136 0.15 14.05 -5.64
CA PHE A 136 1.20 14.53 -6.55
C PHE A 136 0.98 14.00 -7.98
N PHE A 137 0.76 12.70 -8.15
CA PHE A 137 0.47 12.10 -9.46
C PHE A 137 -0.84 12.62 -10.06
N ALA A 138 -1.88 12.82 -9.24
CA ALA A 138 -3.16 13.36 -9.70
C ALA A 138 -2.98 14.77 -10.27
N VAL A 139 -2.22 15.65 -9.60
CA VAL A 139 -1.91 16.99 -10.10
C VAL A 139 -1.12 16.93 -11.41
N MET A 140 -0.14 16.01 -11.52
CA MET A 140 0.59 15.81 -12.77
C MET A 140 -0.34 15.41 -13.92
N MET A 141 -1.26 14.48 -13.68
CA MET A 141 -2.23 14.01 -14.68
C MET A 141 -3.21 15.13 -15.07
N LEU A 142 -3.73 15.89 -14.11
CA LEU A 142 -4.59 17.05 -14.38
C LEU A 142 -3.88 18.11 -15.23
N ALA A 143 -2.61 18.40 -14.92
CA ALA A 143 -1.79 19.30 -15.72
C ALA A 143 -1.52 18.74 -17.14
N PHE A 144 -1.24 17.44 -17.28
CA PHE A 144 -1.01 16.79 -18.56
C PHE A 144 -2.24 16.85 -19.49
N ALA A 145 -3.45 16.74 -18.91
CA ALA A 145 -4.70 16.86 -19.65
C ALA A 145 -4.90 18.26 -20.26
N MET A 146 -4.28 19.30 -19.70
CA MET A 146 -4.41 20.66 -20.21
C MET A 146 -3.70 20.83 -21.57
N PRO A 147 -4.40 21.30 -22.63
CA PRO A 147 -3.80 21.48 -23.94
C PRO A 147 -2.85 22.67 -23.98
N GLY A 148 -3.19 23.76 -23.29
CA GLY A 148 -2.44 25.01 -23.30
C GLY A 148 -1.31 25.07 -22.27
N LYS A 149 -0.18 25.71 -22.61
CA LYS A 149 0.94 25.92 -21.65
C LYS A 149 0.52 26.69 -20.38
N LYS A 150 -0.20 27.81 -20.52
CA LYS A 150 -0.64 28.64 -19.39
C LYS A 150 -1.56 27.89 -18.41
N PRO A 151 -2.68 27.27 -18.84
CA PRO A 151 -3.53 26.51 -17.93
C PRO A 151 -2.82 25.30 -17.33
N ARG A 152 -1.95 24.61 -18.09
CA ARG A 152 -1.11 23.52 -17.57
C ARG A 152 -0.27 23.98 -16.39
N LEU A 153 0.47 25.09 -16.54
CA LEU A 153 1.31 25.63 -15.47
C LEU A 153 0.48 26.14 -14.29
N ALA A 154 -0.68 26.74 -14.54
CA ALA A 154 -1.57 27.19 -13.47
C ALA A 154 -2.07 26.02 -12.62
N VAL A 155 -2.59 24.96 -13.26
CA VAL A 155 -3.07 23.74 -12.58
C VAL A 155 -1.93 23.05 -11.83
N LEU A 156 -0.77 22.91 -12.46
CA LEU A 156 0.40 22.25 -11.86
C LEU A 156 0.88 23.00 -10.61
N THR A 157 1.06 24.32 -10.71
CA THR A 157 1.55 25.14 -9.60
C THR A 157 0.54 25.21 -8.46
N ALA A 158 -0.74 25.48 -8.75
CA ALA A 158 -1.78 25.52 -7.73
C ALA A 158 -1.95 24.16 -7.04
N GLY A 159 -1.98 23.08 -7.82
CA GLY A 159 -2.09 21.72 -7.29
C GLY A 159 -0.91 21.34 -6.41
N PHE A 160 0.32 21.57 -6.84
CA PHE A 160 1.50 21.25 -6.04
C PHE A 160 1.63 22.10 -4.78
N LEU A 161 1.26 23.39 -4.83
CA LEU A 161 1.18 24.22 -3.63
C LEU A 161 0.14 23.65 -2.65
N GLY A 162 -1.02 23.22 -3.15
CA GLY A 162 -2.04 22.56 -2.33
C GLY A 162 -1.55 21.27 -1.68
N VAL A 163 -0.90 20.38 -2.45
CA VAL A 163 -0.35 19.12 -1.93
C VAL A 163 0.78 19.38 -0.93
N ALA A 164 1.68 20.33 -1.20
CA ALA A 164 2.76 20.68 -0.28
C ALA A 164 2.21 21.25 1.03
N ALA A 165 1.25 22.17 0.97
CA ALA A 165 0.60 22.73 2.15
C ALA A 165 -0.13 21.64 2.97
N TRP A 166 -0.91 20.78 2.30
CA TRP A 166 -1.59 19.67 2.96
C TRP A 166 -0.60 18.72 3.63
N MET A 167 0.47 18.34 2.93
CA MET A 167 1.51 17.45 3.46
C MET A 167 2.21 18.03 4.69
N ILE A 168 2.55 19.32 4.68
CA ILE A 168 3.19 19.98 5.83
C ILE A 168 2.22 20.06 7.02
N VAL A 169 0.97 20.44 6.79
CA VAL A 169 -0.06 20.51 7.85
C VAL A 169 -0.31 19.13 8.46
N ASP A 170 -0.57 18.13 7.64
CA ASP A 170 -0.87 16.77 8.09
C ASP A 170 0.30 16.14 8.85
N GLN A 171 1.53 16.25 8.33
CA GLN A 171 2.67 15.56 8.91
C GLN A 171 3.22 16.25 10.16
N PHE A 172 3.27 17.58 10.17
CA PHE A 172 3.94 18.33 11.25
C PHE A 172 2.96 19.06 12.17
N PHE A 173 1.94 19.74 11.65
CA PHE A 173 1.01 20.50 12.49
C PHE A 173 -0.01 19.61 13.20
N LEU A 174 -0.52 18.57 12.52
CA LEU A 174 -1.39 17.56 13.13
C LEU A 174 -0.61 16.44 13.83
N GLY A 175 0.73 16.43 13.72
CA GLY A 175 1.58 15.47 14.43
C GLY A 175 1.50 14.03 13.91
N HIS A 176 0.92 13.79 12.73
CA HIS A 176 0.76 12.42 12.22
C HIS A 176 2.10 11.71 11.97
N LEU A 177 3.18 12.42 11.62
CA LEU A 177 4.50 11.80 11.50
C LEU A 177 4.98 11.26 12.86
N ALA A 178 4.81 12.03 13.93
CA ALA A 178 5.23 11.63 15.27
C ALA A 178 4.40 10.44 15.78
N SER A 179 3.07 10.49 15.59
CA SER A 179 2.17 9.39 15.95
C SER A 179 2.47 8.11 15.16
N HIS A 180 2.80 8.23 13.88
CA HIS A 180 3.20 7.10 13.06
C HIS A 180 4.52 6.48 13.51
N VAL A 181 5.52 7.30 13.85
CA VAL A 181 6.82 6.81 14.36
C VAL A 181 6.64 6.08 15.70
N ASP A 182 5.81 6.61 16.61
CA ASP A 182 5.48 5.95 17.87
C ASP A 182 4.81 4.59 17.63
N SER A 183 3.82 4.56 16.73
CA SER A 183 3.14 3.32 16.34
C SER A 183 4.12 2.31 15.72
N TYR A 184 5.02 2.75 14.84
CA TYR A 184 6.05 1.91 14.22
C TYR A 184 7.01 1.31 15.27
N VAL A 185 7.47 2.12 16.23
CA VAL A 185 8.35 1.67 17.31
C VAL A 185 7.64 0.66 18.20
N LYS A 186 6.37 0.91 18.54
CA LYS A 186 5.54 -0.02 19.31
C LYS A 186 5.38 -1.35 18.58
N GLU A 187 5.03 -1.33 17.30
CA GLU A 187 4.87 -2.52 16.47
C GLU A 187 6.17 -3.32 16.33
N ALA A 188 7.29 -2.63 16.05
CA ALA A 188 8.59 -3.30 15.95
C ALA A 188 9.00 -4.00 17.27
N GLY A 189 8.56 -3.46 18.41
CA GLY A 189 8.80 -4.01 19.75
C GLY A 189 7.78 -5.03 20.24
N THR A 190 6.73 -5.34 19.46
CA THR A 190 5.65 -6.26 19.89
C THR A 190 6.20 -7.62 20.30
N PHE A 191 7.10 -8.18 19.50
CA PHE A 191 7.66 -9.51 19.73
C PHE A 191 9.15 -9.51 20.10
N PHE A 192 9.92 -8.55 19.60
CA PHE A 192 11.37 -8.49 19.80
C PHE A 192 11.72 -7.20 20.55
N LYS A 193 11.87 -7.28 21.87
CA LYS A 193 12.11 -6.11 22.74
C LYS A 193 13.59 -5.70 22.76
N GLU A 194 14.04 -5.04 21.69
CA GLU A 194 15.37 -4.43 21.57
C GLU A 194 15.26 -2.89 21.59
N PRO A 195 15.04 -2.24 22.75
CA PRO A 195 14.62 -0.83 22.80
C PRO A 195 15.61 0.15 22.17
N GLU A 196 16.93 -0.05 22.36
CA GLU A 196 17.95 0.82 21.78
C GLU A 196 17.97 0.76 20.25
N LYS A 197 17.90 -0.45 19.70
CA LYS A 197 17.90 -0.70 18.25
C LYS A 197 16.61 -0.20 17.60
N ILE A 198 15.46 -0.46 18.22
CA ILE A 198 14.17 0.00 17.73
C ILE A 198 14.09 1.53 17.78
N LYS A 199 14.65 2.17 18.81
CA LYS A 199 14.75 3.63 18.86
C LYS A 199 15.52 4.17 17.65
N VAL A 200 16.66 3.59 17.31
CA VAL A 200 17.43 3.98 16.11
C VAL A 200 16.58 3.82 14.83
N TRP A 201 15.78 2.77 14.74
CA TRP A 201 14.86 2.60 13.61
C TRP A 201 13.77 3.67 13.56
N GLY A 202 13.18 4.04 14.70
CA GLY A 202 12.24 5.16 14.79
C GLY A 202 12.87 6.50 14.39
N ASP A 203 14.10 6.75 14.83
CA ASP A 203 14.88 7.95 14.47
C ASP A 203 15.17 7.97 12.94
N ASN A 204 15.47 6.81 12.35
CA ASN A 204 15.65 6.66 10.90
C ASN A 204 14.35 6.90 10.14
N VAL A 205 13.22 6.32 10.57
CA VAL A 205 11.91 6.55 9.94
C VAL A 205 11.56 8.03 9.98
N THR A 206 11.79 8.71 11.10
CA THR A 206 11.59 10.15 11.24
C THR A 206 12.43 10.93 10.25
N THR A 207 13.73 10.63 10.18
CA THR A 207 14.70 11.34 9.34
C THR A 207 14.42 11.12 7.86
N ILE A 208 14.23 9.87 7.45
CA ILE A 208 13.94 9.51 6.05
C ILE A 208 12.60 10.10 5.62
N SER A 209 11.57 10.06 6.46
CA SER A 209 10.27 10.67 6.14
C SER A 209 10.40 12.17 5.90
N LYS A 210 11.18 12.89 6.72
CA LYS A 210 11.47 14.33 6.50
C LYS A 210 12.21 14.54 5.17
N ILE A 211 13.23 13.74 4.87
CA ILE A 211 13.97 13.81 3.61
C ILE A 211 13.01 13.60 2.42
N VAL A 212 12.13 12.60 2.49
CA VAL A 212 11.15 12.32 1.43
C VAL A 212 10.14 13.45 1.29
N ILE A 213 9.63 14.02 2.39
CA ILE A 213 8.69 15.15 2.36
C ILE A 213 9.32 16.38 1.71
N PHE A 214 10.48 16.83 2.19
CA PHE A 214 11.15 18.02 1.63
C PHE A 214 11.72 17.76 0.24
N GLY A 215 12.19 16.54 -0.02
CA GLY A 215 12.61 16.08 -1.34
C GLY A 215 11.46 16.12 -2.34
N LEU A 216 10.26 15.69 -1.96
CA LEU A 216 9.07 15.74 -2.81
C LEU A 216 8.69 17.19 -3.13
N ILE A 217 8.78 18.12 -2.18
CA ILE A 217 8.56 19.56 -2.42
C ILE A 217 9.59 20.12 -3.40
N ALA A 218 10.87 19.75 -3.26
CA ALA A 218 11.91 20.15 -4.20
C ALA A 218 11.63 19.59 -5.62
N VAL A 219 11.21 18.33 -5.71
CA VAL A 219 10.81 17.68 -6.97
C VAL A 219 9.62 18.41 -7.61
N MET A 220 8.61 18.84 -6.82
CA MET A 220 7.49 19.64 -7.33
C MET A 220 7.98 20.93 -8.00
N ALA A 221 8.92 21.66 -7.38
CA ALA A 221 9.51 22.87 -7.94
C ALA A 221 10.30 22.59 -9.23
N ILE A 222 11.09 21.51 -9.25
CA ILE A 222 11.83 21.06 -10.43
C ILE A 222 10.86 20.71 -11.58
N VAL A 223 9.76 20.02 -11.28
CA VAL A 223 8.77 19.64 -12.29
C VAL A 223 8.08 20.89 -12.87
N ILE A 224 7.70 21.86 -12.03
CA ILE A 224 7.15 23.15 -12.49
C ILE A 224 8.15 23.87 -13.40
N ALA A 225 9.41 23.99 -12.97
CA ALA A 225 10.46 24.65 -13.75
C ALA A 225 10.72 23.92 -15.08
N GLY A 226 10.77 22.59 -15.06
CA GLY A 226 10.93 21.76 -16.25
C GLY A 226 9.81 21.96 -17.27
N VAL A 227 8.54 21.92 -16.83
CA VAL A 227 7.37 22.17 -17.70
C VAL A 227 7.36 23.62 -18.23
N ALA A 228 7.83 24.59 -17.44
CA ALA A 228 7.88 25.99 -17.86
C ALA A 228 8.96 26.25 -18.93
N ARG A 229 10.11 25.57 -18.82
CA ARG A 229 11.30 25.82 -19.67
C ARG A 229 11.39 24.90 -20.88
N VAL A 230 10.95 23.66 -20.78
CA VAL A 230 11.19 22.62 -21.81
C VAL A 230 9.86 22.02 -22.28
N ARG A 231 9.51 22.23 -23.56
CA ARG A 231 8.22 21.78 -24.14
C ARG A 231 7.99 20.28 -24.01
N SER A 232 9.01 19.46 -24.22
CA SER A 232 8.93 17.99 -24.13
C SER A 232 8.77 17.48 -22.69
N PHE A 233 9.12 18.30 -21.69
CA PHE A 233 9.05 17.93 -20.28
C PHE A 233 7.61 17.68 -19.81
N GLN A 234 6.61 18.21 -20.51
CA GLN A 234 5.20 17.88 -20.22
C GLN A 234 4.89 16.38 -20.37
N LEU A 235 5.66 15.61 -21.15
CA LEU A 235 5.45 14.17 -21.27
C LEU A 235 5.78 13.43 -19.97
N LEU A 236 6.65 13.99 -19.14
CA LEU A 236 6.98 13.47 -17.81
C LEU A 236 5.75 13.45 -16.89
N LEU A 237 4.82 14.40 -17.08
CA LEU A 237 3.57 14.49 -16.32
C LEU A 237 2.66 13.28 -16.51
N ALA A 238 2.75 12.59 -17.65
CA ALA A 238 2.06 11.32 -17.87
C ALA A 238 2.97 10.13 -17.57
N LEU A 239 4.26 10.20 -17.94
CA LEU A 239 5.19 9.07 -17.82
C LEU A 239 5.36 8.61 -16.37
N VAL A 240 5.59 9.54 -15.44
CA VAL A 240 5.87 9.18 -14.04
C VAL A 240 4.65 8.50 -13.40
N PRO A 241 3.43 9.06 -13.44
CA PRO A 241 2.23 8.35 -12.97
C PRO A 241 1.95 7.05 -13.71
N ALA A 242 2.26 6.95 -15.01
CA ALA A 242 2.06 5.71 -15.76
C ALA A 242 2.85 4.54 -15.17
N MET A 243 4.02 4.81 -14.57
CA MET A 243 4.90 3.77 -14.01
C MET A 243 4.50 3.29 -12.61
N LEU A 244 3.35 3.73 -12.07
CA LEU A 244 2.83 3.26 -10.78
C LEU A 244 2.83 1.73 -10.58
N PRO A 245 2.39 0.88 -11.53
CA PRO A 245 2.45 -0.57 -11.35
C PRO A 245 3.87 -1.10 -11.19
N LEU A 246 4.86 -0.46 -11.82
CA LEU A 246 6.27 -0.83 -11.65
C LEU A 246 6.77 -0.42 -10.27
N TYR A 247 6.48 0.82 -9.84
CA TYR A 247 6.87 1.31 -8.52
C TYR A 247 6.31 0.40 -7.41
N PHE A 248 5.05 0.01 -7.53
CA PHE A 248 4.42 -0.91 -6.60
C PHE A 248 5.18 -2.24 -6.50
N VAL A 249 5.44 -2.92 -7.64
CA VAL A 249 6.10 -4.24 -7.62
C VAL A 249 7.53 -4.15 -7.07
N ILE A 250 8.28 -3.10 -7.42
CA ILE A 250 9.63 -2.89 -6.90
C ILE A 250 9.60 -2.71 -5.39
N THR A 251 8.76 -1.81 -4.89
CA THR A 251 8.64 -1.54 -3.45
C THR A 251 8.15 -2.78 -2.69
N TYR A 252 7.11 -3.44 -3.20
CA TYR A 252 6.58 -4.67 -2.63
C TYR A 252 7.65 -5.77 -2.54
N ALA A 253 8.35 -6.06 -3.64
CA ALA A 253 9.41 -7.07 -3.66
C ALA A 253 10.58 -6.68 -2.75
N GLY A 254 10.97 -5.40 -2.71
CA GLY A 254 12.03 -4.90 -1.83
C GLY A 254 11.72 -5.12 -0.35
N TRP A 255 10.49 -4.85 0.07
CA TRP A 255 10.07 -5.10 1.45
C TRP A 255 9.95 -6.58 1.78
N LEU A 256 9.45 -7.41 0.87
CA LEU A 256 9.47 -8.86 1.05
C LEU A 256 10.90 -9.38 1.22
N TRP A 257 11.83 -8.93 0.37
CA TRP A 257 13.23 -9.28 0.50
C TRP A 257 13.79 -8.87 1.86
N PHE A 258 13.53 -7.63 2.28
CA PHE A 258 13.97 -7.12 3.58
C PHE A 258 13.49 -8.02 4.72
N PHE A 259 12.20 -8.37 4.75
CA PHE A 259 11.65 -9.25 5.77
C PHE A 259 12.28 -10.64 5.79
N GLY A 260 12.51 -11.24 4.63
CA GLY A 260 13.09 -12.57 4.52
C GLY A 260 14.61 -12.63 4.76
N HIS A 261 15.32 -11.49 4.76
CA HIS A 261 16.77 -11.42 4.95
C HIS A 261 17.21 -10.74 6.26
N ASN A 262 16.28 -10.09 6.97
CA ASN A 262 16.53 -9.42 8.26
C ASN A 262 15.78 -10.14 9.39
N LEU A 263 15.95 -11.47 9.45
CA LEU A 263 15.33 -12.32 10.45
C LEU A 263 15.99 -12.15 11.82
N HIS A 264 15.17 -12.04 12.85
CA HIS A 264 15.61 -11.97 14.24
C HIS A 264 16.08 -13.35 14.75
N PRO A 265 17.21 -13.44 15.47
CA PRO A 265 17.71 -14.70 16.02
C PRO A 265 16.85 -15.30 17.15
N TRP A 266 15.76 -14.65 17.56
CA TRP A 266 14.87 -15.09 18.64
C TRP A 266 13.58 -15.72 18.12
N GLY A 267 13.47 -15.96 16.80
CA GLY A 267 12.41 -16.81 16.27
C GLY A 267 12.52 -18.22 16.84
N ALA A 268 11.39 -18.81 17.21
CA ALA A 268 11.34 -20.19 17.71
C ALA A 268 11.86 -21.21 16.69
N PHE A 269 11.72 -20.91 15.39
CA PHE A 269 12.28 -21.70 14.30
C PHE A 269 13.33 -20.90 13.54
N THR A 270 14.54 -21.43 13.47
CA THR A 270 15.60 -20.85 12.65
C THR A 270 15.39 -21.25 11.19
N VAL A 271 15.03 -20.29 10.35
CA VAL A 271 14.98 -20.46 8.89
C VAL A 271 16.14 -19.74 8.23
N LYS A 272 16.64 -20.26 7.12
CA LYS A 272 17.66 -19.56 6.32
C LYS A 272 17.03 -18.33 5.68
N PRO A 273 17.81 -17.25 5.44
CA PRO A 273 17.35 -16.13 4.65
C PRO A 273 16.71 -16.61 3.34
N PHE A 274 15.55 -16.06 3.02
CA PHE A 274 14.76 -16.46 1.86
C PHE A 274 14.04 -15.26 1.26
N MET A 275 13.53 -15.43 0.04
CA MET A 275 12.66 -14.47 -0.60
C MET A 275 11.21 -14.93 -0.42
N PRO A 276 10.37 -14.20 0.33
CA PRO A 276 8.93 -14.46 0.32
C PRO A 276 8.39 -14.38 -1.10
N THR A 277 7.40 -15.21 -1.41
CA THR A 277 6.85 -15.31 -2.77
C THR A 277 6.28 -13.97 -3.25
N VAL A 278 6.93 -13.37 -4.24
CA VAL A 278 6.48 -12.12 -4.87
C VAL A 278 5.25 -12.37 -5.74
N PHE A 279 5.28 -13.45 -6.53
CA PHE A 279 4.20 -13.81 -7.45
C PHE A 279 4.17 -15.33 -7.64
N GLY A 280 2.95 -15.90 -7.68
CA GLY A 280 2.72 -17.32 -7.89
C GLY A 280 2.66 -18.11 -6.59
N GLU A 281 3.09 -19.37 -6.67
CA GLU A 281 3.10 -20.32 -5.57
C GLU A 281 4.52 -20.50 -5.04
N GLY A 282 4.66 -20.65 -3.73
CA GLY A 282 5.92 -20.99 -3.10
C GLY A 282 5.72 -21.86 -1.88
N LYS A 283 6.84 -22.15 -1.22
CA LYS A 283 6.85 -22.94 0.01
C LYS A 283 7.92 -22.41 0.95
N VAL A 284 7.54 -22.22 2.20
CA VAL A 284 8.44 -21.85 3.30
C VAL A 284 8.18 -22.79 4.45
N ALA A 285 9.14 -23.66 4.75
CA ALA A 285 8.96 -24.77 5.68
C ALA A 285 7.70 -25.61 5.35
N GLN A 286 6.73 -25.69 6.27
CA GLN A 286 5.48 -26.43 6.08
C GLN A 286 4.35 -25.57 5.49
N PHE A 287 4.61 -24.28 5.24
CA PHE A 287 3.62 -23.38 4.67
C PHE A 287 3.73 -23.33 3.15
N SER A 288 2.61 -23.52 2.47
CA SER A 288 2.46 -23.17 1.06
C SER A 288 1.99 -21.71 0.97
N THR A 289 2.71 -20.92 0.18
CA THR A 289 2.50 -19.48 0.02
C THR A 289 1.88 -19.21 -1.35
N PHE A 290 0.86 -18.36 -1.39
CA PHE A 290 0.22 -17.92 -2.62
C PHE A 290 0.25 -16.40 -2.67
N SER A 291 0.69 -15.81 -3.78
CA SER A 291 0.85 -14.37 -3.92
C SER A 291 0.45 -13.91 -5.30
N TYR A 292 -0.60 -13.10 -5.42
CA TYR A 292 -1.12 -12.69 -6.72
C TYR A 292 -1.67 -11.26 -6.72
N PRO A 293 -1.64 -10.58 -7.88
CA PRO A 293 -2.30 -9.30 -8.07
C PRO A 293 -3.80 -9.42 -7.82
N TYR A 294 -4.40 -8.30 -7.42
CA TYR A 294 -5.83 -8.16 -7.22
C TYR A 294 -6.38 -6.94 -7.96
N TRP A 295 -7.62 -6.55 -7.66
CA TRP A 295 -8.32 -5.47 -8.38
C TRP A 295 -7.55 -4.16 -8.41
N GLY A 296 -6.94 -3.75 -7.30
CA GLY A 296 -6.12 -2.54 -7.23
C GLY A 296 -4.94 -2.58 -8.23
N TYR A 297 -4.24 -3.70 -8.35
CA TYR A 297 -3.16 -3.83 -9.34
C TYR A 297 -3.67 -3.81 -10.78
N GLY A 298 -4.82 -4.43 -11.05
CA GLY A 298 -5.49 -4.33 -12.36
C GLY A 298 -5.81 -2.89 -12.75
N LEU A 299 -6.24 -2.06 -11.79
CA LEU A 299 -6.43 -0.62 -12.00
C LEU A 299 -5.11 0.10 -12.29
N LEU A 300 -3.99 -0.28 -11.67
CA LEU A 300 -2.68 0.30 -12.00
C LEU A 300 -2.21 -0.04 -13.42
N VAL A 301 -2.50 -1.24 -13.89
CA VAL A 301 -2.25 -1.63 -15.29
C VAL A 301 -3.12 -0.80 -16.24
N LEU A 302 -4.38 -0.55 -15.90
CA LEU A 302 -5.25 0.35 -16.65
C LEU A 302 -4.69 1.78 -16.72
N VAL A 303 -4.20 2.30 -15.59
CA VAL A 303 -3.51 3.61 -15.51
C VAL A 303 -2.33 3.65 -16.48
N PHE A 304 -1.46 2.64 -16.46
CA PHE A 304 -0.31 2.54 -17.36
C PHE A 304 -0.75 2.57 -18.82
N VAL A 305 -1.69 1.71 -19.23
CA VAL A 305 -2.15 1.64 -20.62
C VAL A 305 -2.76 2.96 -21.09
N CYS A 306 -3.67 3.55 -20.30
CA CYS A 306 -4.32 4.81 -20.65
C CYS A 306 -3.31 5.96 -20.78
N LEU A 307 -2.38 6.11 -19.82
CA LEU A 307 -1.40 7.18 -19.84
C LEU A 307 -0.34 6.99 -20.91
N MET A 308 0.09 5.76 -21.20
CA MET A 308 1.04 5.49 -22.28
C MET A 308 0.44 5.82 -23.65
N LEU A 309 -0.82 5.46 -23.89
CA LEU A 309 -1.53 5.85 -25.12
C LEU A 309 -1.65 7.39 -25.21
N ALA A 310 -2.06 8.05 -24.13
CA ALA A 310 -2.19 9.51 -24.09
C ALA A 310 -0.83 10.21 -24.32
N LEU A 311 0.25 9.67 -23.73
CA LEU A 311 1.62 10.14 -23.89
C LEU A 311 2.09 10.02 -25.34
N LEU A 312 1.85 8.88 -26.00
CA LEU A 312 2.23 8.68 -27.40
C LEU A 312 1.52 9.67 -28.33
N ILE A 313 0.23 9.93 -28.11
CA ILE A 313 -0.53 10.94 -28.85
C ILE A 313 0.08 12.33 -28.62
N ARG A 314 0.30 12.73 -27.36
CA ARG A 314 0.89 14.05 -27.05
C ARG A 314 2.29 14.20 -27.63
N ARG A 315 3.11 13.13 -27.59
CA ARG A 315 4.45 13.11 -28.17
C ARG A 315 4.41 13.34 -29.69
N LYS A 316 3.45 12.74 -30.39
CA LYS A 316 3.25 12.98 -31.82
C LYS A 316 2.89 14.44 -32.09
N GLN A 317 1.94 15.00 -31.35
CA GLN A 317 1.54 16.41 -31.50
C GLN A 317 2.70 17.39 -31.27
N LEU A 318 3.57 17.12 -30.29
CA LEU A 318 4.75 17.95 -30.04
C LEU A 318 5.78 17.90 -31.17
N ARG A 319 5.94 16.74 -31.83
CA ARG A 319 6.81 16.61 -33.00
C ARG A 319 6.26 17.34 -34.22
N GLU A 320 4.94 17.34 -34.38
CA GLU A 320 4.24 18.00 -35.49
C GLU A 320 4.02 19.51 -35.25
N GLY A 321 4.45 20.05 -34.10
CA GLY A 321 4.25 21.46 -33.74
C GLY A 321 2.79 21.83 -33.46
N SER A 322 1.90 20.84 -33.34
CA SER A 322 0.46 21.02 -33.17
C SER A 322 0.01 21.02 -31.69
N ALA A 323 0.95 21.11 -30.75
CA ALA A 323 0.70 21.15 -29.32
C ALA A 323 1.42 22.33 -28.68
N GLU A 324 0.66 23.38 -28.37
CA GLU A 324 0.93 24.32 -27.28
C GLU A 324 -0.29 25.14 -26.87
#